data_AF-A0A7K2LYS9-F1
#
_entry.id   AF-A0A7K2LYS9-F1
#
_cell.length_a   1.000
_cell.length_b   1.000
_cell.length_c   1.000
_cell.angle_alpha   90.00
_cell.angle_beta   90.00
_cell.angle_gamma   90.00
#
_symmetry.space_group_name_H-M   'P 1'
#
loop_
_entity.id
_entity.type
_entity.pdbx_description
1 polymer ?
#
loop_
_entity_poly.entity_id
_entity_poly.type
_entity_poly.pdbx_seq_one_letter_code
_entity_poly.pdbx_strand_id
1 'polypeptide(L)'
;MAGEQASTTGSSNGGEHDQTLEAVATTVAETYYSQQVQAVSVARGRAQAAQSTVTLFAGGLMATLSVTTLAERTRWTQALAIAAVALWLVAAWLYLWAVASPIPEDPKDRASNRQELVNKVFDKVRAEAKKIDGRQRCANWTAAGAVVLSLSTFAVSILTDPVQKVASGTLVVDSGYRAALAALCSKKTADAGLVSGEIVKDSLKAQFVEIRPDKGVCTTQGTTLQVPRAKVQAVRWQDA
;
A
#
# COMPACT_ATOMS: atom_id res chain seq x y z
N MET A 1 -16.85 13.69 -99.55
CA MET A 1 -16.01 13.14 -98.45
C MET A 1 -16.31 13.94 -97.21
N ALA A 2 -17.24 13.45 -96.40
CA ALA A 2 -17.60 14.02 -95.10
C ALA A 2 -17.05 13.06 -94.05
N GLY A 3 -16.15 13.56 -93.19
CA GLY A 3 -15.55 12.80 -92.10
C GLY A 3 -16.37 12.97 -90.84
N GLU A 4 -16.87 11.86 -90.32
CA GLU A 4 -17.64 11.75 -89.08
C GLU A 4 -16.65 11.70 -87.90
N GLN A 5 -16.57 12.77 -87.11
CA GLN A 5 -15.84 12.77 -85.84
C GLN A 5 -16.82 12.47 -84.70
N ALA A 6 -16.75 11.24 -84.19
CA ALA A 6 -17.46 10.82 -83.00
C ALA A 6 -16.75 11.36 -81.74
N SER A 7 -17.40 12.28 -81.03
CA SER A 7 -16.99 12.71 -79.70
C SER A 7 -17.33 11.65 -78.66
N THR A 8 -16.33 10.88 -78.23
CA THR A 8 -16.37 10.13 -76.97
C THR A 8 -16.06 11.08 -75.81
N THR A 9 -17.10 11.66 -75.22
CA THR A 9 -16.99 12.45 -73.99
C THR A 9 -17.88 11.81 -72.93
N GLY A 10 -17.26 11.23 -71.90
CA GLY A 10 -17.97 10.85 -70.68
C GLY A 10 -17.66 9.46 -70.18
N SER A 11 -16.54 9.30 -69.46
CA SER A 11 -16.45 8.37 -68.31
C SER A 11 -15.13 8.51 -67.50
N SER A 12 -14.50 9.69 -67.43
CA SER A 12 -13.21 9.86 -66.71
C SER A 12 -13.33 10.38 -65.28
N ASN A 13 -14.43 11.05 -64.91
CA ASN A 13 -14.56 11.69 -63.57
C ASN A 13 -14.84 10.70 -62.43
N GLY A 14 -15.36 9.50 -62.71
CA GLY A 14 -15.65 8.51 -61.66
C GLY A 14 -14.38 7.92 -61.03
N GLY A 15 -13.36 7.65 -61.86
CA GLY A 15 -12.12 7.01 -61.40
C GLY A 15 -11.25 7.90 -60.51
N GLU A 16 -11.17 9.20 -60.79
CA GLU A 16 -10.42 10.15 -59.94
C GLU A 16 -11.09 10.35 -58.57
N HIS A 17 -12.43 10.40 -58.52
CA HIS A 17 -13.15 10.49 -57.27
C HIS A 17 -13.01 9.22 -56.42
N ASP A 18 -13.07 8.04 -57.03
CA ASP A 18 -12.88 6.78 -56.31
C ASP A 18 -11.43 6.63 -55.80
N GLN A 19 -10.42 7.02 -56.58
CA GLN A 19 -9.02 7.01 -56.14
C GLN A 19 -8.75 7.98 -54.99
N THR A 20 -9.31 9.19 -55.04
CA THR A 20 -9.15 10.17 -53.95
C THR A 20 -9.87 9.71 -52.68
N LEU A 21 -11.05 9.12 -52.80
CA LEU A 21 -11.77 8.52 -51.67
C LEU A 21 -11.00 7.36 -51.05
N GLU A 22 -10.39 6.49 -51.86
CA GLU A 22 -9.58 5.37 -51.38
C GLU A 22 -8.28 5.84 -50.70
N ALA A 23 -7.59 6.83 -51.28
CA ALA A 23 -6.41 7.44 -50.67
C ALA A 23 -6.74 8.08 -49.32
N VAL A 24 -7.81 8.89 -49.25
CA VAL A 24 -8.25 9.51 -48.00
C VAL A 24 -8.69 8.46 -46.98
N ALA A 25 -9.46 7.44 -47.38
CA ALA A 25 -9.87 6.36 -46.49
C ALA A 25 -8.66 5.59 -45.94
N THR A 26 -7.63 5.36 -46.75
CA THR A 26 -6.40 4.69 -46.33
C THR A 26 -5.59 5.54 -45.37
N THR A 27 -5.37 6.82 -45.67
CA THR A 27 -4.65 7.74 -44.77
C THR A 27 -5.40 7.96 -43.47
N VAL A 28 -6.73 8.10 -43.51
CA VAL A 28 -7.57 8.20 -42.30
C VAL A 28 -7.49 6.90 -41.51
N ALA A 29 -7.60 5.73 -42.15
CA ALA A 29 -7.47 4.45 -41.47
C ALA A 29 -6.10 4.31 -40.81
N GLU A 30 -5.01 4.66 -41.49
CA GLU A 30 -3.65 4.56 -40.96
C GLU A 30 -3.41 5.55 -39.79
N THR A 31 -3.92 6.78 -39.92
CA THR A 31 -3.79 7.81 -38.87
C THR A 31 -4.62 7.45 -37.63
N TYR A 32 -5.87 7.00 -37.81
CA TYR A 32 -6.73 6.63 -36.68
C TYR A 32 -6.32 5.28 -36.06
N TYR A 33 -5.83 4.33 -36.86
CA TYR A 33 -5.34 3.05 -36.36
C TYR A 33 -4.09 3.24 -35.50
N SER A 34 -3.12 4.03 -35.96
CA SER A 34 -1.92 4.34 -35.18
C SER A 34 -2.25 5.06 -33.86
N GLN A 35 -3.18 6.02 -33.88
CA GLN A 35 -3.67 6.66 -32.66
C GLN A 35 -4.36 5.68 -31.70
N GLN A 36 -5.19 4.76 -32.20
CA GLN A 36 -5.83 3.76 -31.33
C GLN A 36 -4.83 2.80 -30.70
N VAL A 37 -3.87 2.29 -31.49
CA VAL A 37 -2.80 1.41 -30.98
C VAL A 37 -1.94 2.15 -29.94
N GLN A 38 -1.66 3.44 -30.18
CA GLN A 38 -0.98 4.29 -29.20
C GLN A 38 -1.82 4.50 -27.94
N ALA A 39 -3.12 4.75 -28.06
CA ALA A 39 -4.00 4.97 -26.90
C ALA A 39 -4.02 3.74 -25.97
N VAL A 40 -4.11 2.53 -26.54
CA VAL A 40 -4.01 1.28 -25.78
C VAL A 40 -2.62 1.12 -25.14
N SER A 41 -1.55 1.43 -25.86
CA SER A 41 -0.17 1.36 -25.33
C SER A 41 0.06 2.36 -24.19
N VAL A 42 -0.47 3.58 -24.29
CA VAL A 42 -0.39 4.60 -23.23
C VAL A 42 -1.19 4.17 -21.99
N ALA A 43 -2.37 3.59 -22.17
CA ALA A 43 -3.18 3.07 -21.07
C ALA A 43 -2.46 1.93 -20.32
N ARG A 44 -1.83 0.99 -21.05
CA ARG A 44 -0.98 -0.06 -20.46
C ARG A 44 0.24 0.52 -19.77
N GLY A 45 0.91 1.51 -20.37
CA GLY A 45 2.06 2.18 -19.77
C GLY A 45 1.73 2.85 -18.44
N ARG A 46 0.58 3.54 -18.34
CA ARG A 46 0.10 4.12 -17.07
C ARG A 46 -0.15 3.06 -16.01
N ALA A 47 -0.74 1.94 -16.38
CA ALA A 47 -0.99 0.84 -15.45
C ALA A 47 0.30 0.14 -14.99
N GLN A 48 1.29 0.00 -15.87
CA GLN A 48 2.60 -0.57 -15.51
C GLN A 48 3.38 0.36 -14.56
N ALA A 49 3.32 1.67 -14.77
CA ALA A 49 3.86 2.67 -13.84
C ALA A 49 3.12 2.68 -12.48
N ALA A 50 1.79 2.49 -12.48
CA ALA A 50 1.02 2.33 -11.25
C ALA A 50 1.38 1.03 -10.52
N GLN A 51 1.62 -0.06 -11.23
CA GLN A 51 1.99 -1.33 -10.63
C GLN A 51 3.35 -1.24 -9.91
N SER A 52 4.35 -0.59 -10.51
CA SER A 52 5.68 -0.45 -9.87
C SER A 52 5.62 0.37 -8.59
N THR A 53 4.85 1.47 -8.59
CA THR A 53 4.65 2.30 -7.40
C THR A 53 3.92 1.54 -6.30
N VAL A 54 2.82 0.84 -6.62
CA VAL A 54 2.10 0.00 -5.65
C VAL A 54 2.99 -1.08 -5.05
N THR A 55 3.80 -1.76 -5.88
CA THR A 55 4.72 -2.80 -5.41
C THR A 55 5.79 -2.22 -4.49
N LEU A 56 6.31 -1.04 -4.82
CA LEU A 56 7.29 -0.34 -3.99
C LEU A 56 6.69 0.07 -2.64
N PHE A 57 5.47 0.59 -2.61
CA PHE A 57 4.77 0.92 -1.35
C PHE A 57 4.46 -0.32 -0.53
N ALA A 58 3.97 -1.39 -1.15
CA ALA A 58 3.68 -2.65 -0.46
C ALA A 58 4.96 -3.27 0.13
N GLY A 59 6.04 -3.31 -0.65
CA GLY A 59 7.34 -3.81 -0.20
C GLY A 59 7.96 -2.94 0.89
N GLY A 60 7.89 -1.61 0.75
CA GLY A 60 8.34 -0.65 1.75
C GLY A 60 7.59 -0.81 3.07
N LEU A 61 6.25 -0.90 3.02
CA LEU A 61 5.43 -1.15 4.20
C LEU A 61 5.74 -2.49 4.84
N MET A 62 5.86 -3.58 4.07
CA MET A 62 6.25 -4.88 4.63
C MET A 62 7.62 -4.81 5.29
N ALA A 63 8.61 -4.15 4.68
CA ALA A 63 9.93 -3.99 5.26
C ALA A 63 9.88 -3.17 6.55
N THR A 64 9.21 -2.01 6.54
CA THR A 64 9.06 -1.18 7.74
C THR A 64 8.32 -1.91 8.85
N LEU A 65 7.24 -2.63 8.54
CA LEU A 65 6.47 -3.42 9.52
C LEU A 65 7.22 -4.65 10.02
N SER A 66 8.19 -5.17 9.26
CA SER A 66 9.05 -6.28 9.69
C SER A 66 10.20 -5.80 10.58
N VAL A 67 10.76 -4.62 10.28
CA VAL A 67 11.88 -4.03 11.02
C VAL A 67 11.40 -3.34 12.30
N THR A 68 10.27 -2.64 12.25
CA THR A 68 9.62 -2.12 13.46
C THR A 68 8.91 -3.29 14.14
N THR A 69 9.15 -3.48 15.43
CA THR A 69 8.61 -4.58 16.24
C THR A 69 7.08 -4.50 16.32
N LEU A 70 6.38 -4.84 15.24
CA LEU A 70 4.92 -4.76 15.17
C LEU A 70 4.28 -5.60 16.28
N ALA A 71 4.95 -6.69 16.66
CA ALA A 71 4.62 -7.55 17.79
C ALA A 71 4.56 -6.83 19.16
N GLU A 72 5.24 -5.71 19.32
CA GLU A 72 5.26 -4.89 20.55
C GLU A 72 4.22 -3.76 20.53
N ARG A 73 3.50 -3.58 19.41
CA ARG A 73 2.42 -2.59 19.31
C ARG A 73 1.09 -3.19 19.78
N THR A 74 0.15 -2.29 20.08
CA THR A 74 -1.21 -2.70 20.46
C THR A 74 -1.85 -3.56 19.35
N ARG A 75 -2.72 -4.50 19.73
CA ARG A 75 -3.44 -5.37 18.77
C ARG A 75 -4.21 -4.56 17.72
N TRP A 76 -4.69 -3.36 18.08
CA TRP A 76 -5.36 -2.44 17.16
C TRP A 76 -4.41 -1.89 16.10
N THR A 77 -3.22 -1.40 16.49
CA THR A 77 -2.21 -0.92 15.54
C THR A 77 -1.77 -2.05 14.59
N GLN A 78 -1.61 -3.28 15.12
CA GLN A 78 -1.30 -4.46 14.30
C GLN A 78 -2.40 -4.74 13.28
N ALA A 79 -3.67 -4.76 13.70
CA ALA A 79 -4.80 -5.00 12.82
C ALA A 79 -4.90 -3.95 11.70
N LEU A 80 -4.70 -2.66 12.04
CA LEU A 80 -4.68 -1.57 11.07
C LEU A 80 -3.54 -1.72 10.05
N ALA A 81 -2.34 -2.07 10.52
CA ALA A 81 -1.19 -2.32 9.66
C ALA A 81 -1.45 -3.49 8.68
N ILE A 82 -1.99 -4.61 9.18
CA ILE A 82 -2.35 -5.78 8.36
C ILE A 82 -3.41 -5.40 7.32
N ALA A 83 -4.45 -4.68 7.73
CA ALA A 83 -5.50 -4.22 6.84
C ALA A 83 -4.98 -3.27 5.77
N ALA A 84 -4.02 -2.38 6.11
CA ALA A 84 -3.38 -1.51 5.14
C ALA A 84 -2.58 -2.30 4.09
N VAL A 85 -1.79 -3.29 4.51
CA VAL A 85 -1.06 -4.17 3.58
C VAL A 85 -2.03 -4.97 2.70
N ALA A 86 -3.10 -5.52 3.27
CA ALA A 86 -4.11 -6.25 2.52
C ALA A 86 -4.79 -5.35 1.46
N LEU A 87 -5.13 -4.11 1.80
CA LEU A 87 -5.68 -3.14 0.84
C LEU A 87 -4.71 -2.83 -0.30
N TRP A 88 -3.42 -2.70 -0.02
CA TRP A 88 -2.40 -2.53 -1.07
C TRP A 88 -2.33 -3.74 -2.01
N LEU A 89 -2.42 -4.96 -1.48
CA LEU A 89 -2.46 -6.18 -2.29
C LEU A 89 -3.72 -6.27 -3.16
N VAL A 90 -4.88 -5.90 -2.61
CA VAL A 90 -6.14 -5.83 -3.37
C VAL A 90 -6.04 -4.76 -4.46
N ALA A 91 -5.47 -3.58 -4.17
CA ALA A 91 -5.25 -2.55 -5.17
C ALA A 91 -4.32 -3.04 -6.30
N ALA A 92 -3.21 -3.71 -5.96
CA ALA A 92 -2.29 -4.30 -6.93
C ALA A 92 -3.00 -5.32 -7.83
N TRP A 93 -3.80 -6.21 -7.24
CA TRP A 93 -4.61 -7.19 -7.95
C TRP A 93 -5.62 -6.52 -8.88
N LEU A 94 -6.32 -5.47 -8.44
CA LEU A 94 -7.27 -4.73 -9.26
C LEU A 94 -6.60 -4.04 -10.44
N TYR A 95 -5.40 -3.47 -10.27
CA TYR A 95 -4.63 -2.92 -11.39
C TYR A 95 -4.23 -4.01 -12.39
N LEU A 96 -3.76 -5.17 -11.90
CA LEU A 96 -3.43 -6.30 -12.76
C LEU A 96 -4.67 -6.76 -13.54
N TRP A 97 -5.80 -6.93 -12.86
CA TRP A 97 -7.07 -7.33 -13.46
C TRP A 97 -7.58 -6.30 -14.48
N ALA A 98 -7.39 -5.01 -14.22
CA ALA A 98 -7.75 -3.95 -15.16
C ALA A 98 -6.98 -4.04 -16.48
N VAL A 99 -5.71 -4.47 -16.44
CA VAL A 99 -4.85 -4.62 -17.62
C VAL A 99 -5.01 -5.97 -18.32
N ALA A 100 -5.14 -7.05 -17.53
CA ALA A 100 -5.06 -8.42 -18.02
C ALA A 100 -6.40 -8.99 -18.50
N SER A 101 -7.54 -8.39 -18.14
CA SER A 101 -8.86 -8.92 -18.53
C SER A 101 -9.26 -8.44 -19.93
N PRO A 102 -9.17 -9.30 -20.97
CA PRO A 102 -9.67 -8.97 -22.29
C PRO A 102 -11.18 -8.74 -22.26
N ILE A 103 -11.67 -7.88 -23.15
CA ILE A 103 -13.10 -7.62 -23.28
C ILE A 103 -13.64 -8.66 -24.26
N PRO A 104 -14.57 -9.54 -23.85
CA PRO A 104 -15.10 -10.56 -24.74
C PRO A 104 -15.79 -9.89 -25.92
N GLU A 105 -15.47 -10.36 -27.13
CA GLU A 105 -16.10 -9.92 -28.36
C GLU A 105 -17.42 -10.67 -28.54
N ASP A 106 -18.50 -9.97 -28.89
CA ASP A 106 -19.75 -10.63 -29.25
C ASP A 106 -19.60 -11.22 -30.67
N PRO A 107 -19.60 -12.55 -30.85
CA PRO A 107 -19.42 -13.17 -32.15
C PRO A 107 -20.54 -12.84 -33.14
N LYS A 108 -21.68 -12.29 -32.67
CA LYS A 108 -22.80 -11.90 -33.51
C LYS A 108 -22.63 -10.51 -34.14
N ASP A 109 -21.63 -9.75 -33.71
CA ASP A 109 -21.47 -8.36 -34.12
C ASP A 109 -20.66 -8.22 -35.42
N ARG A 110 -21.14 -8.85 -36.50
CA ARG A 110 -20.56 -8.69 -37.84
C ARG A 110 -21.11 -7.43 -38.50
N ALA A 111 -20.24 -6.58 -39.06
CA ALA A 111 -20.67 -5.43 -39.85
C ALA A 111 -21.10 -5.86 -41.26
N SER A 112 -22.20 -5.30 -41.76
CA SER A 112 -22.71 -5.59 -43.11
C SER A 112 -22.11 -4.68 -44.18
N ASN A 113 -21.61 -3.50 -43.79
CA ASN A 113 -21.01 -2.52 -44.69
C ASN A 113 -19.80 -1.80 -44.06
N ARG A 114 -18.97 -1.14 -44.88
CA ARG A 114 -17.74 -0.45 -44.44
C ARG A 114 -18.00 0.66 -43.41
N GLN A 115 -19.07 1.44 -43.58
CA GLN A 115 -19.36 2.57 -42.70
C GLN A 115 -19.84 2.10 -41.31
N GLU A 116 -20.64 1.02 -41.28
CA GLU A 116 -21.04 0.32 -40.07
C GLU A 116 -19.83 -0.28 -39.36
N LEU A 117 -18.87 -0.85 -40.10
CA LEU A 117 -17.62 -1.35 -39.52
C LEU A 117 -16.86 -0.23 -38.78
N VAL A 118 -16.69 0.93 -39.43
CA VAL A 118 -15.99 2.07 -38.83
C VAL A 118 -16.72 2.59 -37.59
N ASN A 119 -18.04 2.76 -37.66
CA ASN A 119 -18.84 3.20 -36.51
C ASN A 119 -18.79 2.18 -35.35
N LYS A 120 -18.91 0.88 -35.65
CA LYS A 120 -18.79 -0.19 -34.65
C LYS A 120 -17.41 -0.23 -34.00
N VAL A 121 -16.33 -0.01 -34.76
CA VAL A 121 -14.98 0.09 -34.21
C VAL A 121 -14.88 1.27 -33.25
N PHE A 122 -15.39 2.45 -33.62
CA PHE A 122 -15.37 3.61 -32.72
C PHE A 122 -16.21 3.40 -31.45
N ASP A 123 -17.41 2.84 -31.57
CA ASP A 123 -18.28 2.58 -30.43
C ASP A 123 -17.71 1.49 -29.52
N LYS A 124 -17.10 0.44 -30.09
CA LYS A 124 -16.38 -0.59 -29.35
C LYS A 124 -15.23 0.05 -28.57
N VAL A 125 -14.37 0.82 -29.21
CA VAL A 125 -13.22 1.48 -28.56
C VAL A 125 -13.68 2.40 -27.42
N ARG A 126 -14.75 3.17 -27.61
CA ARG A 126 -15.33 4.01 -26.54
C ARG A 126 -15.89 3.16 -25.39
N ALA A 127 -16.58 2.07 -25.69
CA ALA A 127 -17.13 1.18 -24.68
C ALA A 127 -16.03 0.45 -23.90
N GLU A 128 -14.96 0.04 -24.57
CA GLU A 128 -13.78 -0.57 -23.96
C GLU A 128 -13.05 0.42 -23.05
N ALA A 129 -12.80 1.64 -23.55
CA ALA A 129 -12.20 2.71 -22.74
C ALA A 129 -13.03 2.99 -21.48
N LYS A 130 -14.36 3.12 -21.60
CA LYS A 130 -15.25 3.35 -20.45
C LYS A 130 -15.20 2.20 -19.43
N LYS A 131 -15.10 0.95 -19.88
CA LYS A 131 -14.95 -0.21 -18.99
C LYS A 131 -13.61 -0.19 -18.27
N ILE A 132 -12.51 0.08 -18.99
CA ILE A 132 -11.16 0.18 -18.42
C ILE A 132 -11.10 1.31 -17.39
N ASP A 133 -11.65 2.48 -17.71
CA ASP A 133 -11.72 3.63 -16.79
C ASP A 133 -12.50 3.29 -15.51
N GLY A 134 -13.60 2.55 -15.63
CA GLY A 134 -14.37 2.06 -14.48
C GLY A 134 -13.53 1.15 -13.56
N ARG A 135 -12.76 0.22 -14.14
CA ARG A 135 -11.86 -0.67 -13.39
C ARG A 135 -10.72 0.10 -12.73
N GLN A 136 -10.09 1.00 -13.46
CA GLN A 136 -9.02 1.87 -12.93
C GLN A 136 -9.54 2.76 -11.81
N ARG A 137 -10.75 3.30 -11.91
CA ARG A 137 -11.36 4.11 -10.85
C ARG A 137 -11.56 3.29 -9.56
N CYS A 138 -11.98 2.04 -9.66
CA CYS A 138 -12.08 1.14 -8.51
C CYS A 138 -10.71 0.86 -7.87
N ALA A 139 -9.68 0.59 -8.69
CA ALA A 139 -8.31 0.40 -8.21
C ALA A 139 -7.77 1.68 -7.52
N ASN A 140 -8.00 2.85 -8.11
CA ASN A 140 -7.60 4.14 -7.54
C ASN A 140 -8.29 4.42 -6.20
N TRP A 141 -9.58 4.14 -6.06
CA TRP A 141 -10.29 4.29 -4.78
C TRP A 141 -9.74 3.34 -3.72
N THR A 142 -9.43 2.10 -4.11
CA THR A 142 -8.83 1.11 -3.20
C THR A 142 -7.44 1.57 -2.75
N ALA A 143 -6.61 2.04 -3.68
CA ALA A 143 -5.28 2.59 -3.36
C ALA A 143 -5.38 3.83 -2.47
N ALA A 144 -6.32 4.75 -2.73
CA ALA A 144 -6.56 5.91 -1.87
C ALA A 144 -6.94 5.48 -0.44
N GLY A 145 -7.82 4.47 -0.30
CA GLY A 145 -8.15 3.88 0.99
C GLY A 145 -6.94 3.27 1.70
N ALA A 146 -6.09 2.55 0.96
CA ALA A 146 -4.85 2.00 1.48
C ALA A 146 -3.91 3.09 2.02
N VAL A 147 -3.73 4.18 1.28
CA VAL A 147 -2.92 5.35 1.70
C VAL A 147 -3.47 5.97 2.98
N VAL A 148 -4.77 6.26 3.04
CA VAL A 148 -5.41 6.85 4.23
C VAL A 148 -5.24 5.93 5.44
N LEU A 149 -5.39 4.62 5.26
CA LEU A 149 -5.22 3.66 6.34
C LEU A 149 -3.76 3.53 6.80
N SER A 150 -2.80 3.56 5.87
CA SER A 150 -1.37 3.59 6.18
C SER A 150 -0.99 4.83 6.99
N LEU A 151 -1.46 6.02 6.57
CA LEU A 151 -1.23 7.27 7.30
C LEU A 151 -1.86 7.25 8.70
N SER A 152 -3.08 6.71 8.81
CA SER A 152 -3.77 6.57 10.09
C SER A 152 -3.03 5.61 11.02
N THR A 153 -2.55 4.48 10.49
CA THR A 153 -1.74 3.50 11.24
C THR A 153 -0.46 4.15 11.77
N PHE A 154 0.21 4.94 10.93
CA PHE A 154 1.40 5.68 11.31
C PHE A 154 1.12 6.72 12.40
N ALA A 155 0.06 7.52 12.25
CA ALA A 155 -0.35 8.51 13.24
C ALA A 155 -0.67 7.84 14.59
N VAL A 156 -1.44 6.76 14.60
CA VAL A 156 -1.72 5.97 15.81
C VAL A 156 -0.43 5.41 16.40
N SER A 157 0.50 4.92 15.59
CA SER A 157 1.78 4.39 16.08
C SER A 157 2.67 5.45 16.73
N ILE A 158 2.55 6.72 16.33
CA ILE A 158 3.26 7.84 16.98
C ILE A 158 2.57 8.23 18.29
N LEU A 159 1.25 8.27 18.31
CA LEU A 159 0.47 8.73 19.46
C LEU A 159 0.31 7.66 20.56
N THR A 160 0.51 6.39 20.22
CA THR A 160 0.42 5.28 21.18
C THR A 160 1.81 4.79 21.59
N ASP A 161 2.03 4.70 22.89
CA ASP A 161 3.23 4.09 23.44
C ASP A 161 3.30 2.60 23.07
N PRO A 162 4.51 2.05 22.88
CA PRO A 162 4.69 0.61 22.71
C PRO A 162 4.16 -0.13 23.94
N VAL A 163 3.51 -1.27 23.71
CA VAL A 163 3.02 -2.12 24.79
C VAL A 163 4.24 -2.77 25.43
N GLN A 164 4.72 -2.17 26.52
CA GLN A 164 5.80 -2.76 27.30
C GLN A 164 5.32 -4.08 27.88
N LYS A 165 6.07 -5.16 27.61
CA LYS A 165 5.85 -6.46 28.23
C LYS A 165 6.28 -6.38 29.69
N VAL A 166 5.33 -6.07 30.56
CA VAL A 166 5.55 -6.03 32.00
C VAL A 166 5.20 -7.37 32.65
N ALA A 167 5.94 -7.75 33.67
CA ALA A 167 5.58 -8.87 34.56
C ALA A 167 5.85 -8.49 36.01
N SER A 168 4.95 -8.87 36.92
CA SER A 168 5.14 -8.66 38.34
C SER A 168 6.34 -9.47 38.85
N GLY A 169 7.21 -8.81 39.61
CA GLY A 169 8.42 -9.43 40.14
C GLY A 169 9.14 -8.58 41.18
N THR A 170 10.22 -9.14 41.71
CA THR A 170 11.10 -8.52 42.69
C THR A 170 12.52 -8.50 42.15
N LEU A 171 13.14 -7.32 42.21
CA LEU A 171 14.53 -7.07 41.85
C LEU A 171 15.38 -7.04 43.11
N VAL A 172 16.43 -7.87 43.16
CA VAL A 172 17.41 -7.89 44.25
C VAL A 172 18.60 -7.04 43.83
N VAL A 173 18.92 -6.01 44.59
CA VAL A 173 20.04 -5.09 44.31
C VAL A 173 21.25 -5.35 45.20
N ASP A 174 22.41 -5.05 44.65
CA ASP A 174 23.68 -5.10 45.35
C ASP A 174 23.72 -4.14 46.55
N SER A 175 24.47 -4.52 47.60
CA SER A 175 24.63 -3.70 48.80
C SER A 175 25.16 -2.30 48.51
N GLY A 176 26.05 -2.15 47.51
CA GLY A 176 26.61 -0.85 47.12
C GLY A 176 25.58 0.10 46.49
N TYR A 177 24.44 -0.40 46.03
CA TYR A 177 23.36 0.42 45.45
C TYR A 177 22.28 0.80 46.47
N ARG A 178 22.27 0.19 47.66
CA ARG A 178 21.24 0.43 48.70
C ARG A 178 21.18 1.88 49.17
N ALA A 179 22.32 2.58 49.24
CA ALA A 179 22.36 3.99 49.62
C ALA A 179 21.64 4.88 48.59
N ALA A 180 21.82 4.61 47.29
CA ALA A 180 21.09 5.29 46.23
C ALA A 180 19.59 4.95 46.28
N LEU A 181 19.26 3.68 46.57
CA LEU A 181 17.88 3.23 46.72
C LEU A 181 17.17 3.91 47.89
N ALA A 182 17.86 4.17 49.01
CA ALA A 182 17.33 4.84 50.19
C ALA A 182 16.91 6.30 49.92
N ALA A 183 17.51 6.95 48.90
CA ALA A 183 17.14 8.30 48.49
C ALA A 183 15.82 8.33 47.70
N LEU A 184 15.46 7.22 47.05
CA LEU A 184 14.30 7.13 46.15
C LEU A 184 13.16 6.28 46.73
N CYS A 185 13.48 5.37 47.64
CA CYS A 185 12.57 4.34 48.12
C CYS A 185 12.48 4.27 49.65
N SER A 186 11.49 3.53 50.15
CA SER A 186 11.29 3.39 51.58
C SER A 186 12.53 2.78 52.24
N LYS A 187 12.80 3.16 53.49
CA LYS A 187 13.93 2.61 54.26
C LYS A 187 13.91 1.08 54.31
N LYS A 188 12.71 0.48 54.46
CA LYS A 188 12.52 -0.98 54.44
C LYS A 188 12.99 -1.61 53.13
N THR A 189 12.62 -1.03 52.00
CA THR A 189 13.01 -1.47 50.65
C THR A 189 14.52 -1.35 50.45
N ALA A 190 15.10 -0.22 50.87
CA ALA A 190 16.54 0.04 50.73
C ALA A 190 17.39 -0.87 51.61
N ASP A 191 17.01 -1.07 52.87
CA ASP A 191 17.73 -1.92 53.82
C ASP A 191 17.71 -3.39 53.36
N ALA A 192 16.56 -3.86 52.87
CA ALA A 192 16.41 -5.20 52.32
C ALA A 192 17.10 -5.37 50.96
N GLY A 193 17.26 -4.29 50.18
CA GLY A 193 17.75 -4.36 48.80
C GLY A 193 16.79 -5.09 47.87
N LEU A 194 15.48 -5.01 48.14
CA LEU A 194 14.44 -5.71 47.38
C LEU A 194 13.40 -4.70 46.88
N VAL A 195 13.30 -4.54 45.56
CA VAL A 195 12.27 -3.68 44.93
C VAL A 195 11.23 -4.57 44.28
N SER A 196 10.00 -4.55 44.78
CA SER A 196 8.88 -5.27 44.16
C SER A 196 8.09 -4.33 43.24
N GLY A 197 7.63 -4.84 42.10
CA GLY A 197 6.90 -4.06 41.11
C GLY A 197 6.73 -4.78 39.79
N GLU A 198 6.34 -4.03 38.76
CA GLU A 198 6.24 -4.51 37.39
C GLU A 198 7.58 -4.33 36.67
N ILE A 199 8.20 -5.43 36.27
CA ILE A 199 9.48 -5.45 35.56
C ILE A 199 9.22 -5.46 34.06
N VAL A 200 9.86 -4.54 33.34
CA VAL A 200 9.82 -4.53 31.87
C VAL A 200 10.73 -5.65 31.36
N LYS A 201 10.16 -6.74 30.81
CA LYS A 201 10.91 -7.95 30.42
C LYS A 201 12.07 -7.65 29.47
N ASP A 202 11.88 -6.73 28.53
CA ASP A 202 12.89 -6.40 27.53
C ASP A 202 14.10 -5.64 28.13
N SER A 203 13.90 -4.92 29.24
CA SER A 203 14.97 -4.22 29.96
C SER A 203 15.99 -5.17 30.60
N LEU A 204 15.63 -6.45 30.82
CA LEU A 204 16.54 -7.45 31.38
C LEU A 204 17.75 -7.73 30.47
N LYS A 205 17.61 -7.46 29.17
CA LYS A 205 18.71 -7.58 28.19
C LYS A 205 19.51 -6.28 28.06
N ALA A 206 18.97 -5.15 28.52
CA ALA A 206 19.59 -3.84 28.42
C ALA A 206 20.64 -3.61 29.52
N GLN A 207 21.28 -2.44 29.48
CA GLN A 207 22.24 -2.00 30.51
C GLN A 207 21.55 -1.58 31.82
N PHE A 208 20.27 -1.22 31.75
CA PHE A 208 19.44 -0.85 32.88
C PHE A 208 18.20 -1.72 32.90
N VAL A 209 17.92 -2.32 34.06
CA VAL A 209 16.67 -3.03 34.30
C VAL A 209 15.65 -2.01 34.79
N GLU A 210 14.53 -1.95 34.08
CA GLU A 210 13.42 -1.05 34.38
C GLU A 210 12.38 -1.79 35.23
N ILE A 211 12.05 -1.21 36.38
CA ILE A 211 10.99 -1.69 37.26
C ILE A 211 10.07 -0.54 37.64
N ARG A 212 8.77 -0.74 37.58
CA ARG A 212 7.75 0.18 38.10
C ARG A 212 7.37 -0.29 39.50
N PRO A 213 7.88 0.35 40.57
CA PRO A 213 7.71 -0.14 41.93
C PRO A 213 6.23 -0.15 42.35
N ASP A 214 5.83 -1.12 43.16
CA ASP A 214 4.49 -1.15 43.74
C ASP A 214 4.22 0.08 44.62
N LYS A 215 2.95 0.42 44.83
CA LYS A 215 2.56 1.56 45.68
C LYS A 215 3.14 1.41 47.08
N GLY A 216 3.85 2.44 47.55
CA GLY A 216 4.48 2.49 48.87
C GLY A 216 5.87 1.87 48.95
N VAL A 217 6.38 1.26 47.86
CA VAL A 217 7.77 0.78 47.79
C VAL A 217 8.72 1.98 47.64
N CYS A 218 8.37 2.92 46.75
CA CYS A 218 9.14 4.14 46.53
C CYS A 218 8.30 5.41 46.74
N THR A 219 8.96 6.54 47.02
CA THR A 219 8.32 7.79 47.43
C THR A 219 7.51 8.42 46.31
N THR A 220 8.00 8.34 45.07
CA THR A 220 7.29 8.78 43.87
C THR A 220 6.51 7.62 43.28
N GLN A 221 5.18 7.70 43.30
CA GLN A 221 4.33 6.70 42.65
C GLN A 221 4.44 6.80 41.13
N GLY A 222 4.60 5.65 40.46
CA GLY A 222 4.53 5.55 39.00
C GLY A 222 5.80 5.91 38.24
N THR A 223 6.88 6.35 38.90
CA THR A 223 8.17 6.53 38.22
C THR A 223 8.86 5.19 37.99
N THR A 224 9.21 4.91 36.73
CA THR A 224 10.06 3.79 36.35
C THR A 224 11.44 3.95 36.98
N LEU A 225 11.84 3.02 37.83
CA LEU A 225 13.17 2.95 38.40
C LEU A 225 14.09 2.22 37.42
N GLN A 226 15.17 2.87 37.00
CA GLN A 226 16.20 2.28 36.14
C GLN A 226 17.39 1.86 37.00
N VAL A 227 17.57 0.55 37.18
CA VAL A 227 18.68 0.00 37.98
C VAL A 227 19.76 -0.53 37.04
N PRO A 228 21.02 -0.07 37.14
CA PRO A 228 22.10 -0.61 36.32
C PRO A 228 22.20 -2.11 36.49
N ARG A 229 22.27 -2.86 35.38
CA ARG A 229 22.29 -4.34 35.40
C ARG A 229 23.44 -4.91 36.24
N ALA A 230 24.58 -4.23 36.26
CA ALA A 230 25.73 -4.57 37.11
C ALA A 230 25.45 -4.48 38.63
N LYS A 231 24.36 -3.83 39.03
CA LYS A 231 23.90 -3.70 40.42
C LYS A 231 22.71 -4.60 40.74
N VAL A 232 22.23 -5.39 39.78
CA VAL A 232 21.16 -6.36 39.97
C VAL A 232 21.79 -7.73 40.25
N GLN A 233 21.57 -8.25 41.46
CA GLN A 233 22.09 -9.58 41.84
C GLN A 233 21.18 -10.70 41.34
N ALA A 234 19.87 -10.51 41.45
CA ALA A 234 18.88 -11.49 41.01
C ALA A 234 17.57 -10.81 40.63
N VAL A 235 16.82 -11.46 39.75
CA VAL A 235 15.47 -11.05 39.37
C VAL A 235 14.55 -12.25 39.53
N ARG A 236 13.45 -12.08 40.27
CA ARG A 236 12.40 -13.08 40.41
C ARG A 236 11.11 -12.51 39.85
N TRP A 237 10.57 -13.07 38.79
CA TRP A 237 9.25 -12.70 38.25
C TRP A 237 8.34 -13.93 38.18
N GLN A 238 7.03 -13.69 38.16
CA GLN A 238 6.02 -14.71 37.87
C GLN A 238 5.63 -14.58 36.40
N ASP A 239 5.71 -15.68 35.65
CA ASP A 239 5.09 -15.72 34.33
C ASP A 239 3.57 -15.85 34.55
N ALA A 240 2.85 -14.80 34.15
CA ALA A 240 1.39 -14.75 34.17
C ALA A 240 0.78 -15.69 33.13
#